data_AF-A0A2H6FTF0-F1
#
_entry.id   AF-A0A2H6FTF0-F1
#
_cell.length_a   1.000
_cell.length_b   1.000
_cell.length_c   1.000
_cell.angle_alpha   90.00
_cell.angle_beta   90.00
_cell.angle_gamma   90.00
#
_symmetry.space_group_name_H-M   'P 1'
#
loop_
_entity.id
_entity.type
_entity.pdbx_description
1 polymer ?
#
loop_
_entity_poly.entity_id
_entity_poly.type
_entity_poly.pdbx_seq_one_letter_code
_entity_poly.pdbx_strand_id
1 'polypeptide(L)'
;MNKIDRILYYALVISFIFINETTIQWLLAIHVGGMGVTEGFNDAFKYFTLSGYLFFSAFRLIPYSILYFSLKYLIKKKNNNYIGMGWGALIGVLFIIIWGSWEAQHSYYTDAHTSSTTAIVFLFLPIYSIATGLIGGLTGYAINYVFNKSKTHNK
;
A
#
# COMPACT_ATOMS: atom_id res chain seq x y z
N MET A 1 10.78 -20.99 -6.80
CA MET A 1 10.11 -19.94 -6.01
C MET A 1 9.10 -20.62 -5.12
N ASN A 2 9.18 -20.38 -3.81
CA ASN A 2 8.41 -21.12 -2.82
C ASN A 2 6.94 -20.67 -2.89
N LYS A 3 5.99 -21.44 -2.35
CA LYS A 3 4.56 -21.03 -2.36
C LYS A 3 4.37 -19.66 -1.70
N ILE A 4 5.08 -19.39 -0.60
CA ILE A 4 4.98 -18.15 0.16
C ILE A 4 5.51 -16.95 -0.64
N ASP A 5 6.64 -17.11 -1.34
CA ASP A 5 7.20 -16.07 -2.21
C ASP A 5 6.17 -15.65 -3.28
N ARG A 6 5.50 -16.62 -3.92
CA ARG A 6 4.46 -16.37 -4.93
C ARG A 6 3.31 -15.54 -4.36
N ILE A 7 2.84 -15.86 -3.15
CA ILE A 7 1.75 -15.13 -2.50
C ILE A 7 2.15 -13.67 -2.27
N LEU A 8 3.38 -13.41 -1.82
CA LEU A 8 3.86 -12.03 -1.63
C LEU A 8 3.90 -11.25 -2.95
N TYR A 9 4.35 -11.88 -4.06
CA TYR A 9 4.30 -11.24 -5.38
C TYR A 9 2.88 -10.97 -5.86
N TYR A 10 1.93 -11.89 -5.64
CA TYR A 10 0.53 -11.63 -5.96
C TYR A 10 -0.05 -10.50 -5.10
N ALA A 11 0.27 -10.46 -3.81
CA ALA A 11 -0.15 -9.39 -2.92
C ALA A 11 0.38 -8.03 -3.37
N LEU A 12 1.63 -7.95 -3.84
CA LEU A 12 2.21 -6.74 -4.43
C LEU A 12 1.39 -6.25 -5.65
N VAL A 13 1.12 -7.15 -6.60
CA VAL A 13 0.40 -6.80 -7.84
C VAL A 13 -1.04 -6.40 -7.55
N ILE A 14 -1.75 -7.19 -6.75
CA ILE A 14 -3.15 -6.92 -6.36
C ILE A 14 -3.21 -5.57 -5.65
N SER A 15 -2.32 -5.33 -4.69
CA SER A 15 -2.31 -4.06 -3.95
C SER A 15 -2.03 -2.87 -4.86
N PHE A 16 -1.07 -2.99 -5.79
CA PHE A 16 -0.76 -1.93 -6.75
C PHE A 16 -1.97 -1.56 -7.63
N ILE A 17 -2.76 -2.55 -8.06
CA ILE A 17 -3.93 -2.34 -8.91
C ILE A 17 -5.09 -1.74 -8.10
N PHE A 18 -5.43 -2.35 -6.97
CA PHE A 18 -6.67 -2.05 -6.27
C PHE A 18 -6.53 -0.95 -5.22
N ILE A 19 -5.34 -0.72 -4.66
CA ILE A 19 -5.12 0.32 -3.64
C ILE A 19 -4.65 1.59 -4.34
N ASN A 20 -5.63 2.44 -4.67
CA ASN A 20 -5.47 3.71 -5.35
C ASN A 20 -6.45 4.75 -4.81
N GLU A 21 -6.26 6.03 -5.13
CA GLU A 21 -7.10 7.16 -4.68
C GLU A 21 -8.59 6.98 -4.97
N THR A 22 -8.97 6.31 -6.07
CA THR A 22 -10.39 6.14 -6.42
C THR A 22 -11.03 5.08 -5.54
N THR A 23 -10.34 3.96 -5.28
CA THR A 23 -10.81 2.94 -4.34
C THR A 23 -10.89 3.50 -2.91
N ILE A 24 -9.93 4.32 -2.49
CA ILE A 24 -9.96 4.94 -1.16
C ILE A 24 -11.10 5.96 -1.05
N GLN A 25 -11.32 6.78 -2.09
CA GLN A 25 -12.47 7.68 -2.16
C GLN A 25 -13.80 6.93 -2.08
N TRP A 26 -13.92 5.77 -2.74
CA TRP A 26 -15.10 4.93 -2.65
C TRP A 26 -15.35 4.44 -1.23
N LEU A 27 -14.30 4.02 -0.51
CA LEU A 27 -14.42 3.64 0.90
C LEU A 27 -14.83 4.83 1.78
N LEU A 28 -14.29 6.01 1.54
CA LEU A 28 -14.68 7.25 2.23
C LEU A 28 -16.14 7.61 1.99
N ALA A 29 -16.62 7.53 0.75
CA ALA A 29 -18.01 7.80 0.41
C ALA A 29 -18.99 6.96 1.25
N ILE A 30 -18.65 5.67 1.46
CA ILE A 30 -19.44 4.75 2.26
C ILE A 30 -19.32 5.06 3.76
N HIS A 31 -18.10 5.15 4.29
CA HIS A 31 -17.86 5.16 5.73
C HIS A 31 -17.98 6.56 6.36
N VAL A 32 -17.63 7.60 5.61
CA VAL A 32 -17.65 9.00 6.06
C VAL A 32 -18.85 9.72 5.46
N GLY A 33 -19.09 9.55 4.15
CA GLY A 33 -20.21 10.18 3.45
C GLY A 33 -21.58 9.53 3.72
N GLY A 34 -21.63 8.36 4.36
CA GLY A 34 -22.87 7.64 4.65
C GLY A 34 -23.62 7.13 3.41
N MET A 35 -22.95 7.08 2.25
CA MET A 35 -23.56 6.65 0.99
C MET A 35 -23.73 5.13 0.93
N GLY A 36 -24.71 4.66 0.14
CA GLY A 36 -24.81 3.24 -0.20
C GLY A 36 -23.61 2.76 -1.03
N VAL A 37 -23.32 1.46 -1.04
CA VAL A 37 -22.15 0.88 -1.74
C VAL A 37 -22.10 1.27 -3.23
N THR A 38 -23.22 1.14 -3.93
CA THR A 38 -23.34 1.48 -5.36
C THR A 38 -23.32 2.98 -5.60
N GLU A 39 -23.96 3.74 -4.73
CA GLU A 39 -23.99 5.20 -4.80
C GLU A 39 -22.60 5.79 -4.61
N GLY A 40 -21.89 5.36 -3.57
CA GLY A 40 -20.50 5.75 -3.33
C GLY A 40 -19.56 5.33 -4.44
N PHE A 41 -19.82 4.18 -5.10
CA PHE A 41 -19.03 3.77 -6.27
C PHE A 41 -19.25 4.75 -7.42
N ASN A 42 -20.51 5.05 -7.74
CA ASN A 42 -20.85 6.00 -8.79
C ASN A 42 -20.27 7.39 -8.48
N ASP A 43 -20.29 7.83 -7.22
CA ASP A 43 -19.72 9.11 -6.81
C ASP A 43 -18.19 9.14 -6.95
N ALA A 44 -17.49 8.13 -6.43
CA ALA A 44 -16.03 8.08 -6.48
C ALA A 44 -15.49 7.93 -7.92
N PHE A 45 -16.19 7.18 -8.77
CA PHE A 45 -15.76 6.91 -10.15
C PHE A 45 -16.35 7.88 -11.19
N LYS A 46 -17.19 8.86 -10.82
CA LYS A 46 -17.85 9.78 -11.78
C LYS A 46 -16.89 10.55 -12.67
N TYR A 47 -15.67 10.84 -12.17
CA TYR A 47 -14.62 11.55 -12.91
C TYR A 47 -13.41 10.65 -13.22
N PHE A 48 -13.56 9.33 -13.09
CA PHE A 48 -12.50 8.40 -13.41
C PHE A 48 -12.12 8.51 -14.88
N THR A 49 -10.83 8.64 -15.15
CA THR A 49 -10.27 8.53 -16.51
C THR A 49 -9.12 7.55 -16.50
N LEU A 50 -9.03 6.72 -17.54
CA LEU A 50 -7.94 5.76 -17.66
C LEU A 50 -6.57 6.45 -17.72
N SER A 51 -6.48 7.60 -18.40
CA SER A 51 -5.25 8.39 -18.49
C SER A 51 -4.82 8.93 -17.12
N GLY A 52 -5.73 9.50 -16.33
CA GLY A 52 -5.45 9.96 -14.97
C GLY A 52 -5.01 8.81 -14.07
N TYR A 53 -5.72 7.69 -14.12
CA TYR A 53 -5.36 6.49 -13.37
C TYR A 53 -3.95 6.00 -13.72
N LEU A 54 -3.60 5.91 -15.00
CA LEU A 54 -2.27 5.48 -15.44
C LEU A 54 -1.18 6.46 -15.01
N PHE A 55 -1.46 7.76 -15.06
CA PHE A 55 -0.54 8.81 -14.61
C PHE A 55 -0.20 8.64 -13.12
N PHE A 56 -1.20 8.58 -12.23
CA PHE A 56 -0.95 8.35 -10.80
C PHE A 56 -0.38 6.95 -10.52
N SER A 57 -0.76 5.95 -11.31
CA SER A 57 -0.18 4.60 -11.22
C SER A 57 1.34 4.59 -11.45
N ALA A 58 1.86 5.43 -12.34
CA ALA A 58 3.30 5.53 -12.57
C ALA A 58 4.07 5.95 -11.30
N PHE A 59 3.52 6.89 -10.52
CA PHE A 59 4.09 7.29 -9.24
C PHE A 59 3.90 6.21 -8.17
N ARG A 60 2.70 5.63 -8.08
CA ARG A 60 2.42 4.51 -7.17
C ARG A 60 3.37 3.34 -7.42
N LEU A 61 3.76 3.08 -8.66
CA LEU A 61 4.61 1.95 -9.04
C LEU A 61 6.01 2.01 -8.40
N ILE A 62 6.50 3.19 -8.00
CA ILE A 62 7.84 3.40 -7.45
C ILE A 62 8.11 2.51 -6.22
N PRO A 63 7.36 2.63 -5.10
CA PRO A 63 7.59 1.80 -3.91
C PRO A 63 7.41 0.29 -4.19
N TYR A 64 6.45 -0.10 -5.04
CA TYR A 64 6.26 -1.51 -5.39
C TYR A 64 7.42 -2.07 -6.21
N SER A 65 7.99 -1.27 -7.11
CA SER A 65 9.15 -1.67 -7.92
C SER A 65 10.39 -1.86 -7.07
N ILE A 66 10.66 -0.91 -6.16
CA ILE A 66 11.76 -1.02 -5.19
C ILE A 66 11.59 -2.32 -4.40
N LEU A 67 10.42 -2.55 -3.83
CA LEU A 67 10.14 -3.75 -3.05
C LEU A 67 10.27 -5.04 -3.88
N TYR A 68 9.76 -5.05 -5.12
CA TYR A 68 9.89 -6.18 -6.04
C TYR A 68 11.36 -6.55 -6.31
N PHE A 69 12.19 -5.57 -6.67
CA PHE A 69 13.60 -5.80 -6.96
C PHE A 69 14.39 -6.20 -5.71
N SER A 70 14.12 -5.55 -4.57
CA SER A 70 14.73 -5.93 -3.29
C SER A 70 14.38 -7.37 -2.92
N LEU A 71 13.12 -7.78 -3.04
CA LEU A 71 12.69 -9.15 -2.76
C LEU A 71 13.32 -10.17 -3.70
N LYS A 72 13.37 -9.86 -5.00
CA LYS A 72 14.02 -10.73 -5.99
C LYS A 72 15.50 -10.98 -5.65
N TYR A 73 16.19 -9.97 -5.11
CA TYR A 73 17.57 -10.13 -4.64
C TYR A 73 17.67 -10.88 -3.31
N LEU A 74 16.85 -10.54 -2.33
CA LEU A 74 16.92 -11.09 -0.97
C LEU A 74 16.46 -12.55 -0.88
N ILE A 75 15.43 -12.95 -1.64
CA ILE A 75 14.92 -14.33 -1.67
C ILE A 75 16.00 -15.30 -2.19
N LYS A 76 16.90 -14.86 -3.07
CA LYS A 76 18.04 -15.69 -3.52
C LYS A 76 18.95 -16.12 -2.37
N LYS A 77 19.00 -15.36 -1.27
CA LYS A 77 19.80 -15.68 -0.09
C LYS A 77 19.20 -16.80 0.78
N LYS A 78 18.05 -17.37 0.41
CA LYS A 78 17.38 -18.53 1.07
C LYS A 78 17.19 -18.38 2.60
N ASN A 79 16.99 -17.17 3.09
CA ASN A 79 16.70 -16.91 4.51
C ASN A 79 15.24 -16.45 4.66
N ASN A 80 14.47 -17.21 5.45
CA ASN A 80 13.04 -16.96 5.67
C ASN A 80 12.75 -15.60 6.34
N ASN A 81 13.71 -15.01 7.05
CA ASN A 81 13.52 -13.69 7.65
C ASN A 81 13.28 -12.61 6.59
N TYR A 82 13.82 -12.77 5.37
CA TYR A 82 13.58 -11.85 4.26
C TYR A 82 12.15 -11.91 3.72
N ILE A 83 11.44 -13.03 3.92
CA ILE A 83 10.00 -13.09 3.63
C ILE A 83 9.22 -12.21 4.62
N GLY A 84 9.60 -12.25 5.90
CA GLY A 84 9.05 -11.36 6.94
C GLY A 84 9.31 -9.89 6.60
N MET A 85 10.53 -9.58 6.14
CA MET A 85 10.89 -8.25 5.65
C MET A 85 9.99 -7.80 4.49
N GLY A 86 9.69 -8.70 3.55
CA GLY A 86 8.82 -8.40 2.41
C GLY A 86 7.40 -8.02 2.81
N TRP A 87 6.78 -8.82 3.69
CA TRP A 87 5.45 -8.53 4.19
C TRP A 87 5.41 -7.25 5.03
N GLY A 88 6.37 -7.07 5.93
CA GLY A 88 6.48 -5.86 6.72
C GLY A 88 6.63 -4.61 5.86
N ALA A 89 7.45 -4.68 4.80
CA ALA A 89 7.64 -3.57 3.88
C ALA A 89 6.38 -3.26 3.07
N LEU A 90 5.67 -4.29 2.58
CA LEU A 90 4.38 -4.11 1.91
C LEU A 90 3.38 -3.42 2.84
N ILE A 91 3.22 -3.89 4.07
CA ILE A 91 2.32 -3.29 5.06
C ILE A 91 2.68 -1.82 5.32
N GLY A 92 3.96 -1.51 5.49
CA GLY A 92 4.44 -0.14 5.70
C GLY A 92 4.16 0.78 4.51
N VAL A 93 4.34 0.31 3.28
CA VAL A 93 3.97 1.04 2.06
C VAL A 93 2.47 1.31 2.02
N LEU A 94 1.67 0.26 2.23
CA LEU A 94 0.21 0.33 2.18
C LEU A 94 -0.36 1.27 3.23
N PHE A 95 0.21 1.27 4.43
CA PHE A 95 -0.24 2.15 5.50
C PHE A 95 -0.25 3.62 5.06
N ILE A 96 0.85 4.13 4.49
CA ILE A 96 0.92 5.52 4.05
C ILE A 96 0.06 5.79 2.82
N ILE A 97 -0.02 4.87 1.87
CA ILE A 97 -0.88 5.06 0.69
C ILE A 97 -2.34 5.14 1.13
N ILE A 98 -2.81 4.21 1.95
CA ILE A 98 -4.22 4.17 2.41
C ILE A 98 -4.51 5.37 3.31
N TRP A 99 -3.73 5.55 4.38
CA TRP A 99 -3.95 6.61 5.36
C TRP A 99 -3.81 7.99 4.73
N GLY A 100 -2.75 8.19 3.94
CA GLY A 100 -2.51 9.47 3.29
C GLY A 100 -3.58 9.82 2.26
N SER A 101 -4.05 8.85 1.47
CA SER A 101 -5.17 9.08 0.56
C SER A 101 -6.47 9.35 1.32
N TRP A 102 -6.71 8.63 2.42
CA TRP A 102 -7.87 8.82 3.27
C TRP A 102 -7.94 10.26 3.80
N GLU A 103 -6.88 10.73 4.44
CA GLU A 103 -6.81 12.09 4.99
C GLU A 103 -6.92 13.16 3.90
N ALA A 104 -6.26 12.95 2.76
CA ALA A 104 -6.30 13.88 1.64
C ALA A 104 -7.71 14.05 1.05
N GLN A 105 -8.53 12.98 1.08
CA GLN A 105 -9.86 12.95 0.48
C GLN A 105 -11.00 13.09 1.51
N HIS A 106 -10.70 13.07 2.81
CA HIS A 106 -11.71 13.09 3.88
C HIS A 106 -12.63 14.32 3.79
N SER A 107 -12.07 15.46 3.42
CA SER A 107 -12.82 16.71 3.23
C SER A 107 -13.89 16.65 2.14
N TYR A 108 -13.81 15.71 1.19
CA TYR A 108 -14.84 15.56 0.16
C TYR A 108 -16.21 15.13 0.71
N TYR A 109 -16.22 14.52 1.89
CA TYR A 109 -17.41 13.95 2.51
C TYR A 109 -17.71 14.56 3.89
N THR A 110 -17.12 15.72 4.19
CA THR A 110 -17.34 16.46 5.44
C THR A 110 -17.45 17.96 5.16
N ASP A 111 -17.84 18.75 6.16
CA ASP A 111 -17.89 20.23 6.04
C ASP A 111 -16.50 20.89 6.04
N ALA A 112 -15.42 20.10 6.04
CA ALA A 112 -14.06 20.60 6.05
C ALA A 112 -13.65 21.16 4.67
N HIS A 113 -12.82 22.21 4.68
CA HIS A 113 -12.33 22.78 3.42
C HIS A 113 -11.34 21.82 2.72
N THR A 114 -11.67 21.42 1.50
CA THR A 114 -10.73 20.73 0.61
C THR A 114 -9.68 21.67 0.03
N SER A 115 -8.41 21.36 0.28
CA SER A 115 -7.29 22.06 -0.35
C SER A 115 -7.17 21.73 -1.85
N SER A 116 -6.86 22.73 -2.67
CA SER A 116 -6.49 22.54 -4.08
C SER A 116 -5.19 21.73 -4.26
N THR A 117 -4.40 21.56 -3.20
CA THR A 117 -3.15 20.77 -3.20
C THR A 117 -3.37 19.27 -3.03
N THR A 118 -4.60 18.80 -2.86
CA THR A 118 -4.93 17.38 -2.66
C THR A 118 -4.38 16.48 -3.78
N ALA A 119 -4.48 16.93 -5.04
CA ALA A 119 -3.93 16.20 -6.18
C ALA A 119 -2.40 16.03 -6.12
N ILE A 120 -1.70 17.04 -5.58
CA ILE A 120 -0.24 17.00 -5.42
C ILE A 120 0.14 15.94 -4.37
N VAL A 121 -0.65 15.79 -3.30
CA VAL A 121 -0.41 14.79 -2.25
C VAL A 121 -0.33 13.39 -2.84
N PHE A 122 -1.21 13.00 -3.78
CA PHE A 122 -1.18 11.67 -4.41
C PHE A 122 0.11 11.39 -5.20
N LEU A 123 0.82 12.42 -5.66
CA LEU A 123 2.12 12.26 -6.32
C LEU A 123 3.25 11.95 -5.32
N PHE A 124 3.16 12.50 -4.11
CA PHE A 124 4.20 12.38 -3.09
C PHE A 124 3.94 11.25 -2.08
N LEU A 125 2.70 10.81 -1.87
CA LEU A 125 2.40 9.67 -0.98
C LEU A 125 3.20 8.41 -1.33
N PRO A 126 3.35 8.00 -2.59
CA PRO A 126 4.20 6.86 -2.94
C PRO A 126 5.66 7.06 -2.52
N ILE A 127 6.18 8.28 -2.58
CA ILE A 127 7.56 8.62 -2.19
C ILE A 127 7.69 8.51 -0.67
N TYR A 128 6.77 9.12 0.09
CA TYR A 128 6.77 9.03 1.56
C TYR A 128 6.60 7.58 2.05
N SER A 129 5.84 6.76 1.31
CA SER A 129 5.62 5.35 1.64
C SER A 129 6.91 4.50 1.59
N ILE A 130 7.96 4.97 0.92
CA ILE A 130 9.26 4.27 0.89
C ILE A 130 9.85 4.22 2.31
N ALA A 131 9.78 5.34 3.05
CA ALA A 131 10.32 5.40 4.41
C ALA A 131 9.58 4.45 5.36
N THR A 132 8.26 4.42 5.32
CA THR A 132 7.46 3.49 6.13
C THR A 132 7.58 2.05 5.66
N GLY A 133 7.77 1.83 4.36
CA GLY A 133 8.13 0.52 3.80
C GLY A 133 9.47 0.00 4.36
N LEU A 134 10.48 0.86 4.49
CA LEU A 134 11.74 0.49 5.13
C LEU A 134 11.56 0.13 6.61
N ILE A 135 10.85 0.96 7.37
CA ILE A 135 10.56 0.70 8.80
C ILE A 135 9.77 -0.60 8.97
N GLY A 136 8.72 -0.78 8.18
CA GLY A 136 7.91 -1.99 8.19
C GLY A 136 8.73 -3.22 7.81
N GLY A 137 9.61 -3.10 6.81
CA GLY A 137 10.50 -4.18 6.41
C GLY A 137 11.47 -4.59 7.51
N LEU A 138 12.15 -3.64 8.15
CA LEU A 138 13.04 -3.91 9.28
C LEU A 138 12.29 -4.57 10.43
N THR A 139 11.09 -4.09 10.72
CA THR A 139 10.22 -4.63 11.78
C THR A 139 9.81 -6.07 11.46
N GLY A 140 9.35 -6.33 10.22
CA GLY A 140 8.97 -7.68 9.77
C GLY A 140 10.16 -8.66 9.77
N TYR A 141 11.36 -8.19 9.43
CA TYR A 141 12.58 -8.98 9.58
C TYR A 141 12.86 -9.33 11.05
N ALA A 142 12.83 -8.34 11.93
CA ALA A 142 13.13 -8.51 13.35
C ALA A 142 12.15 -9.48 14.03
N ILE A 143 10.85 -9.34 13.79
CA ILE A 143 9.82 -10.24 14.32
C ILE A 143 10.09 -11.68 13.89
N ASN A 144 10.33 -11.90 12.60
CA ASN A 144 10.54 -13.24 12.07
C ASN A 144 11.87 -13.85 12.56
N TYR A 145 12.91 -13.03 12.70
CA TYR A 145 14.18 -13.44 13.29
C TYR A 145 14.00 -13.92 14.74
N VAL A 146 13.31 -13.13 15.58
CA VAL A 146 13.03 -13.49 16.99
C VAL A 146 12.20 -14.77 17.06
N PHE A 147 11.18 -14.88 16.21
CA PHE A 147 10.31 -16.06 16.17
C PHE A 147 11.07 -17.33 15.79
N ASN A 148 11.89 -17.28 14.74
CA ASN A 148 12.70 -18.41 14.28
C ASN A 148 13.76 -18.80 15.31
N LYS A 149 14.40 -17.81 15.98
CA LYS A 149 15.35 -18.06 17.07
C LYS A 149 14.69 -18.75 18.26
N SER A 150 13.47 -18.35 18.64
CA SER A 150 12.74 -19.02 19.74
C SER A 150 12.44 -20.49 19.42
N LYS A 151 12.07 -20.79 18.17
CA LYS A 151 11.79 -22.16 17.72
C LYS A 151 13.01 -23.08 17.76
N THR A 152 14.20 -22.53 17.53
CA THR A 152 15.45 -23.31 17.60
C THR A 152 15.92 -23.56 19.03
N HIS A 153 15.49 -22.77 20.02
CA HIS A 153 15.82 -23.01 21.43
C HIS A 153 14.85 -23.98 22.13
N ASN A 154 13.63 -24.13 21.61
CA ASN A 154 12.63 -25.07 22.14
C ASN A 154 12.68 -26.45 21.49
N LYS A 155 13.74 -26.77 20.75
CA LYS A 155 14.03 -28.09 20.16
C LYS A 155 15.34 -28.61 20.73
#